data_AF-A0A4S2AXF9-F1
#
_entry.id   AF-A0A4S2AXF9-F1
#
_cell.length_a   1.000
_cell.length_b   1.000
_cell.length_c   1.000
_cell.angle_alpha   90.00
_cell.angle_beta   90.00
_cell.angle_gamma   90.00
#
_symmetry.space_group_name_H-M   'P 1'
#
loop_
_entity.id
_entity.type
_entity.pdbx_description
1 polymer ?
#
loop_
_entity_poly.entity_id
_entity_poly.type
_entity_poly.pdbx_seq_one_letter_code
_entity_poly.pdbx_strand_id
1 'polypeptide(L)'
;MELQKKIEKWLEDEKFVTFANKRMQEEILYVPENHYLDPKHEELEEGFDYYDCYAAPLATYLTYRLQLVKCSKNAKKRKRGIWWVYVQVYILGFYTKVFACEFENLVRMVNEEVMLILHSEYTQSLRTQRQ
;
A
#
# COMPACT_ATOMS: atom_id res chain seq x y z
N MET A 1 -5.17 17.00 4.03
CA MET A 1 -6.30 17.40 4.90
C MET A 1 -7.66 17.07 4.29
N GLU A 2 -7.98 17.42 3.04
CA GLU A 2 -9.29 17.06 2.45
C GLU A 2 -9.46 15.54 2.22
N LEU A 3 -8.41 14.86 1.72
CA LEU A 3 -8.46 13.41 1.48
C LEU A 3 -8.62 12.61 2.78
N GLN A 4 -7.90 12.98 3.83
CA GLN A 4 -7.99 12.31 5.13
C GLN A 4 -9.41 12.37 5.71
N LYS A 5 -10.07 13.53 5.65
CA LYS A 5 -11.49 13.67 6.05
C LYS A 5 -12.43 12.79 5.22
N LYS A 6 -12.15 12.62 3.92
CA LYS A 6 -12.92 11.70 3.06
C LYS A 6 -12.72 10.25 3.50
N ILE A 7 -11.48 9.85 3.77
CA ILE A 7 -11.15 8.51 4.25
C ILE A 7 -11.83 8.25 5.59
N GLU A 8 -11.75 9.16 6.56
CA GLU A 8 -12.45 9.06 7.85
C GLU A 8 -13.94 8.80 7.65
N LYS A 9 -14.60 9.59 6.78
CA LYS A 9 -16.01 9.40 6.44
C LYS A 9 -16.29 8.04 5.78
N TRP A 10 -15.40 7.52 4.95
CA TRP A 10 -15.57 6.19 4.35
C TRP A 10 -15.47 5.09 5.40
N LEU A 11 -14.57 5.25 6.38
CA LEU A 11 -14.36 4.28 7.45
C LEU A 11 -15.53 4.20 8.44
N GLU A 12 -16.47 5.16 8.43
CA GLU A 12 -17.73 5.08 9.17
C GLU A 12 -18.71 4.05 8.56
N ASP A 13 -18.54 3.66 7.29
CA ASP A 13 -19.37 2.65 6.63
C ASP A 13 -18.83 1.23 6.88
N GLU A 14 -19.49 0.48 7.75
CA GLU A 14 -19.12 -0.90 8.09
C GLU A 14 -19.06 -1.85 6.88
N LYS A 15 -19.91 -1.63 5.86
CA LYS A 15 -19.89 -2.45 4.65
C LYS A 15 -18.65 -2.15 3.82
N PHE A 16 -18.27 -0.88 3.73
CA PHE A 16 -17.02 -0.49 3.10
C PHE A 16 -15.82 -1.07 3.85
N VAL A 17 -15.78 -0.96 5.18
CA VAL A 17 -14.68 -1.50 6.00
C VAL A 17 -14.55 -3.01 5.82
N THR A 18 -15.66 -3.75 5.83
CA THR A 18 -15.66 -5.20 5.59
C THR A 18 -15.14 -5.55 4.20
N PHE A 19 -15.60 -4.82 3.17
CA PHE A 19 -15.11 -4.97 1.81
C PHE A 19 -13.60 -4.68 1.73
N ALA A 20 -13.16 -3.56 2.31
CA ALA A 20 -11.79 -3.10 2.27
C ALA A 20 -10.84 -4.10 2.91
N ASN A 21 -11.17 -4.58 4.11
CA ASN A 21 -10.38 -5.58 4.82
C ASN A 21 -10.24 -6.87 4.01
N LYS A 22 -11.35 -7.40 3.46
CA LYS A 22 -11.30 -8.60 2.62
C LYS A 22 -10.42 -8.37 1.40
N ARG A 23 -10.59 -7.24 0.73
CA ARG A 23 -9.87 -6.91 -0.50
C ARG A 23 -8.37 -6.72 -0.27
N MET A 24 -7.97 -6.12 0.86
CA MET A 24 -6.58 -6.02 1.28
C MET A 24 -5.98 -7.39 1.60
N GLN A 25 -6.73 -8.24 2.31
CA GLN A 25 -6.30 -9.62 2.58
C GLN A 25 -6.10 -10.43 1.29
N GLU A 26 -6.93 -10.23 0.27
CA GLU A 26 -6.72 -10.87 -1.04
C GLU A 26 -5.38 -10.47 -1.67
N GLU A 27 -5.00 -9.19 -1.59
CA GLU A 27 -3.72 -8.69 -2.11
C GLU A 27 -2.52 -9.23 -1.34
N ILE A 28 -2.66 -9.39 -0.03
CA ILE A 28 -1.62 -9.90 0.85
C ILE A 28 -1.44 -11.42 0.65
N LEU A 29 -2.54 -12.18 0.57
CA LEU A 29 -2.49 -13.64 0.65
C LEU A 29 -2.51 -14.34 -0.72
N TYR A 30 -3.18 -13.75 -1.72
CA TYR A 30 -3.54 -14.49 -2.94
C TYR A 30 -3.00 -13.88 -4.23
N VAL A 31 -2.22 -12.80 -4.17
CA VAL A 31 -1.60 -12.17 -5.36
C VAL A 31 -0.08 -12.39 -5.31
N PRO A 32 0.45 -13.42 -5.98
CA PRO A 32 1.88 -13.77 -5.94
C PRO A 32 2.79 -12.64 -6.44
N GLU A 33 2.32 -11.83 -7.40
CA GLU A 33 3.09 -10.73 -7.98
C GLU A 33 3.46 -9.67 -6.94
N ASN A 34 2.70 -9.56 -5.85
CA ASN A 34 3.00 -8.63 -4.76
C ASN A 34 4.20 -9.08 -3.91
N HIS A 35 4.57 -10.36 -3.96
CA HIS A 35 5.66 -10.96 -3.19
C HIS A 35 6.97 -11.07 -3.98
N TYR A 36 6.94 -10.80 -5.28
CA TYR A 36 8.15 -10.79 -6.09
C TYR A 36 8.97 -9.54 -5.77
N LEU A 37 10.19 -9.74 -5.26
CA LEU A 37 11.15 -8.68 -5.02
C LEU A 37 11.98 -8.46 -6.27
N ASP A 38 12.17 -7.20 -6.66
CA ASP A 38 13.23 -6.90 -7.61
C ASP A 38 14.59 -6.92 -6.89
N PRO A 39 15.71 -7.13 -7.62
CA PRO A 39 17.02 -7.31 -7.00
C PRO A 39 17.44 -6.17 -6.07
N LYS A 40 17.02 -4.93 -6.35
CA LYS A 40 17.40 -3.80 -5.48
C LYS A 40 16.62 -3.80 -4.18
N HIS A 41 15.38 -4.26 -4.21
CA HIS A 41 14.60 -4.43 -3.00
C HIS A 41 15.16 -5.56 -2.13
N GLU A 42 15.49 -6.70 -2.73
CA GLU A 42 16.09 -7.86 -2.06
C GLU A 42 17.39 -7.47 -1.33
N GLU A 43 18.31 -6.77 -2.00
CA GLU A 43 19.56 -6.27 -1.38
C GLU A 43 19.30 -5.37 -0.14
N LEU A 44 18.26 -4.52 -0.20
CA LEU A 44 17.93 -3.62 0.90
C LEU A 44 17.26 -4.35 2.07
N GLU A 45 16.47 -5.37 1.79
CA GLU A 45 15.80 -6.20 2.79
C GLU A 45 16.83 -7.09 3.50
N GLU A 46 17.71 -7.76 2.76
CA GLU A 46 18.82 -8.53 3.32
C GLU A 46 19.72 -7.65 4.20
N GLY A 47 20.04 -6.43 3.75
CA GLY A 47 20.83 -5.50 4.57
C GLY A 47 20.10 -5.09 5.86
N PHE A 48 18.78 -4.94 5.80
CA PHE A 48 17.95 -4.58 6.93
C PHE A 48 17.81 -5.69 7.97
N ASP A 49 17.81 -6.96 7.55
CA ASP A 49 17.81 -8.12 8.47
C ASP A 49 19.00 -8.13 9.44
N TYR A 50 20.13 -7.57 9.02
CA TYR A 50 21.36 -7.53 9.83
C TYR A 50 21.67 -6.15 10.41
N TYR A 51 21.22 -5.06 9.77
CA TYR A 51 21.63 -3.71 10.12
C TYR A 51 20.50 -2.69 10.02
N ASP A 52 20.11 -2.14 11.17
CA ASP A 52 19.08 -1.09 11.30
C ASP A 52 19.33 0.15 10.41
N CYS A 53 20.58 0.43 10.05
CA CYS A 53 20.92 1.56 9.16
C CYS A 53 20.31 1.44 7.75
N TYR A 54 19.83 0.26 7.36
CA TYR A 54 19.09 0.04 6.11
C TYR A 54 17.62 0.46 6.17
N ALA A 55 17.07 0.78 7.35
CA ALA A 55 15.70 1.28 7.49
C ALA A 55 15.44 2.50 6.60
N ALA A 56 16.32 3.50 6.65
CA ALA A 56 16.19 4.73 5.87
C ALA A 56 16.34 4.50 4.35
N PRO A 57 17.36 3.76 3.86
CA PRO A 57 17.45 3.33 2.46
C PRO A 57 16.22 2.57 1.97
N LEU A 58 15.70 1.61 2.74
CA LEU A 58 14.55 0.79 2.38
C LEU A 58 13.26 1.64 2.29
N ALA A 59 13.01 2.50 3.27
CA ALA A 59 11.90 3.44 3.26
C ALA A 59 12.00 4.42 2.07
N THR A 60 13.21 4.91 1.78
CA THR A 60 13.48 5.80 0.64
C THR A 60 13.17 5.11 -0.68
N TYR A 61 13.61 3.85 -0.82
CA TYR A 61 13.38 3.05 -2.01
C TYR A 61 11.88 2.80 -2.26
N LEU A 62 11.15 2.36 -1.24
CA LEU A 62 9.71 2.12 -1.34
C LEU A 62 8.93 3.42 -1.62
N THR A 63 9.36 4.54 -1.03
CA THR A 63 8.79 5.87 -1.32
C THR A 63 9.02 6.27 -2.77
N TYR A 64 10.24 6.11 -3.28
CA TYR A 64 10.55 6.35 -4.69
C TYR A 64 9.68 5.48 -5.61
N ARG A 65 9.56 4.18 -5.30
CA ARG A 65 8.72 3.24 -6.06
C ARG A 65 7.26 3.67 -6.09
N LEU A 66 6.70 4.09 -4.96
CA LEU A 66 5.32 4.59 -4.87
C LEU A 66 5.12 5.82 -5.77
N GLN A 67 6.03 6.79 -5.71
CA GLN A 67 5.93 8.00 -6.54
C GLN A 67 6.04 7.66 -8.03
N LEU A 68 6.96 6.77 -8.41
CA LEU A 68 7.13 6.35 -9.79
C LEU A 68 5.88 5.68 -10.35
N VAL A 69 5.24 4.77 -9.59
CA VAL A 69 4.03 4.08 -10.07
C VAL A 69 2.83 5.01 -10.19
N LYS A 70 2.71 6.01 -9.29
CA LYS A 70 1.68 7.07 -9.37
C LYS A 70 1.74 7.85 -10.68
N CYS A 71 2.95 8.11 -11.18
CA CYS A 71 3.17 8.77 -12.48
C CYS A 71 2.84 7.89 -13.70
N SER A 72 2.53 6.61 -13.51
CA SER A 72 2.22 5.72 -14.63
C SER A 72 0.90 6.09 -15.30
N LYS A 73 0.93 6.32 -16.62
CA LYS A 73 -0.27 6.57 -17.44
C LYS A 73 -1.22 5.36 -17.49
N ASN A 74 -0.68 4.15 -17.39
CA ASN A 74 -1.47 2.92 -17.41
C ASN A 74 -2.12 2.67 -16.05
N ALA A 75 -3.45 2.81 -15.97
CA ALA A 75 -4.19 2.65 -14.73
C ALA A 75 -4.05 1.26 -14.08
N LYS A 76 -4.00 0.19 -14.88
CA LYS A 76 -3.80 -1.18 -14.37
C LYS A 76 -2.41 -1.32 -13.75
N LYS A 77 -1.37 -0.83 -14.44
CA LYS A 77 0.01 -0.86 -13.94
C LYS A 77 0.17 -0.01 -12.68
N ARG A 78 -0.43 1.19 -12.65
CA ARG A 78 -0.43 2.07 -11.48
C ARG A 78 -1.05 1.40 -10.26
N LYS A 79 -2.27 0.87 -10.40
CA LYS A 79 -2.98 0.16 -9.34
C LYS A 79 -2.16 -1.02 -8.81
N ARG A 80 -1.60 -1.83 -9.70
CA ARG A 80 -0.78 -2.99 -9.35
C ARG A 80 0.51 -2.58 -8.61
N GLY A 81 1.16 -1.52 -9.06
CA GLY A 81 2.35 -0.98 -8.39
C GLY A 81 2.07 -0.42 -6.99
N ILE A 82 0.93 0.24 -6.80
CA ILE A 82 0.51 0.73 -5.47
C ILE A 82 0.27 -0.46 -4.52
N TRP A 83 -0.43 -1.51 -4.98
CA TRP A 83 -0.64 -2.72 -4.19
C TRP A 83 0.66 -3.42 -3.83
N TRP A 84 1.60 -3.50 -4.76
CA TRP A 84 2.93 -4.06 -4.48
C TRP A 84 3.61 -3.31 -3.33
N VAL A 85 3.68 -1.97 -3.39
CA VAL A 85 4.30 -1.17 -2.30
C VAL A 85 3.54 -1.35 -0.98
N TYR A 86 2.21 -1.40 -1.02
CA TYR A 86 1.40 -1.64 0.17
C TYR A 86 1.74 -2.98 0.84
N VAL A 87 1.83 -4.05 0.06
CA VAL A 87 2.16 -5.38 0.58
C VAL A 87 3.58 -5.42 1.16
N GLN A 88 4.55 -4.78 0.51
CA GLN A 88 5.91 -4.68 1.07
C GLN A 88 5.92 -3.94 2.42
N VAL A 89 5.21 -2.81 2.53
CA VAL A 89 5.07 -2.09 3.80
C VAL A 89 4.32 -2.92 4.85
N TYR A 90 3.33 -3.71 4.44
CA TYR A 90 2.60 -4.63 5.32
C TYR A 90 3.49 -5.75 5.87
N ILE A 91 4.33 -6.35 5.03
CA ILE A 91 5.26 -7.43 5.41
C ILE A 91 6.27 -6.94 6.45
N LEU A 92 6.82 -5.72 6.27
CA LEU A 92 7.68 -5.08 7.27
C LEU A 92 6.99 -4.92 8.64
N GLY A 93 5.66 -4.82 8.65
CA GLY A 93 4.85 -4.99 9.85
C GLY A 93 5.29 -4.10 11.01
N PHE A 94 5.71 -4.73 12.12
CA PHE A 94 6.11 -4.03 13.34
C PHE A 94 7.32 -3.10 13.13
N TYR A 95 8.23 -3.40 12.19
CA TYR A 95 9.41 -2.56 11.94
C TYR A 95 9.05 -1.15 11.49
N THR A 96 7.93 -0.99 10.77
CA THR A 96 7.44 0.35 10.36
C THR A 96 7.10 1.25 11.55
N LYS A 97 6.83 0.66 12.73
CA LYS A 97 6.56 1.40 13.98
C LYS A 97 7.83 1.66 14.77
N VAL A 98 8.79 0.73 14.75
CA VAL A 98 10.10 0.90 15.39
C VAL A 98 10.88 2.03 14.72
N PHE A 99 10.89 2.03 13.39
CA PHE A 99 11.56 3.03 12.55
C PHE A 99 10.56 4.08 12.03
N ALA A 100 9.76 4.64 12.95
CA ALA A 100 8.71 5.58 12.58
C ALA A 100 9.24 6.82 11.86
N CYS A 101 10.43 7.31 12.25
CA CYS A 101 11.09 8.46 11.62
C CYS A 101 11.30 8.26 10.11
N GLU A 102 11.60 7.04 9.70
CA GLU A 102 11.86 6.66 8.32
C GLU A 102 10.56 6.31 7.58
N PHE A 103 9.64 5.58 8.22
CA PHE A 103 8.51 4.94 7.54
C PHE A 103 7.17 5.68 7.65
N GLU A 104 6.94 6.57 8.64
CA GLU A 104 5.62 7.15 8.90
C GLU A 104 5.02 7.83 7.66
N ASN A 105 5.84 8.61 6.95
CA ASN A 105 5.38 9.30 5.75
C ASN A 105 5.03 8.32 4.61
N LEU A 106 5.83 7.27 4.42
CA LEU A 106 5.56 6.22 3.44
C LEU A 106 4.27 5.47 3.78
N VAL A 107 4.11 5.05 5.03
CA VAL A 107 2.91 4.36 5.53
C VAL A 107 1.66 5.19 5.28
N ARG A 108 1.71 6.49 5.64
CA ARG A 108 0.61 7.42 5.37
C ARG A 108 0.29 7.50 3.87
N MET A 109 1.31 7.75 3.04
CA MET A 109 1.12 7.92 1.59
C MET A 109 0.54 6.67 0.94
N VAL A 110 1.06 5.48 1.25
CA VAL A 110 0.58 4.24 0.63
C VAL A 110 -0.84 3.90 1.07
N ASN A 111 -1.18 4.14 2.34
CA ASN A 111 -2.54 3.94 2.84
C ASN A 111 -3.54 4.87 2.17
N GLU A 112 -3.20 6.14 1.96
CA GLU A 112 -4.05 7.09 1.24
C GLU A 112 -4.34 6.63 -0.20
N GLU A 113 -3.33 6.14 -0.92
CA GLU A 113 -3.48 5.62 -2.29
C GLU A 113 -4.31 4.32 -2.33
N VAL A 114 -4.10 3.41 -1.38
CA VAL A 114 -4.87 2.17 -1.27
C VAL A 114 -6.34 2.46 -0.95
N MET A 115 -6.63 3.39 -0.03
CA MET A 115 -8.00 3.78 0.30
C MET A 115 -8.74 4.34 -0.92
N LEU A 116 -8.07 5.11 -1.78
CA LEU A 116 -8.65 5.59 -3.03
C LEU A 116 -9.01 4.44 -3.99
N ILE A 117 -8.14 3.43 -4.11
CA ILE A 117 -8.40 2.23 -4.91
C ILE A 117 -9.61 1.47 -4.36
N LEU A 118 -9.63 1.21 -3.05
CA LEU A 118 -10.67 0.45 -2.38
C LEU A 118 -12.04 1.13 -2.49
N HIS A 119 -12.11 2.43 -2.21
CA HIS A 119 -13.36 3.17 -2.31
C HIS A 119 -13.91 3.20 -3.74
N SER A 120 -13.03 3.32 -4.74
CA SER A 120 -13.41 3.26 -6.16
C SER A 120 -13.99 1.89 -6.53
N GLU A 121 -13.31 0.80 -6.16
CA GLU A 121 -13.79 -0.58 -6.40
C GLU A 121 -15.12 -0.85 -5.69
N TYR A 122 -15.23 -0.44 -4.43
CA TYR A 122 -16.46 -0.60 -3.64
C TYR A 122 -17.64 0.10 -4.31
N THR A 123 -17.47 1.38 -4.67
CA THR A 123 -18.51 2.17 -5.35
C THR A 123 -18.92 1.54 -6.68
N GLN A 124 -17.97 0.98 -7.43
CA GLN A 124 -18.26 0.27 -8.67
C GLN A 124 -19.07 -1.00 -8.42
N SER A 125 -18.72 -1.79 -7.40
CA SER A 125 -19.45 -3.01 -7.04
C SER A 125 -20.92 -2.74 -6.69
N LEU A 126 -21.19 -1.65 -5.96
CA LEU A 126 -22.55 -1.23 -5.61
C LEU A 126 -23.38 -0.82 -6.83
N ARG A 127 -22.75 -0.25 -7.86
CA ARG A 127 -23.44 0.11 -9.11
C ARG A 127 -23.81 -1.13 -9.90
N THR A 128 -22.91 -2.11 -9.99
CA THR A 128 -23.17 -3.37 -10.70
C THR A 128 -24.27 -4.19 -10.04
N GLN A 129 -24.40 -4.16 -8.70
CA GLN A 129 -25.47 -4.86 -7.98
C GLN A 129 -26.86 -4.23 -8.15
N ARG A 130 -26.95 -2.99 -8.64
CA ARG A 130 -28.21 -2.26 -8.86
C ARG A 130 -28.73 -2.37 -10.30
N GLN A 131 -27.95 -2.97 -11.20
CA GLN A 131 -28.31 -3.26 -12.59
C GLN A 131 -28.77 -4.70 -12.71
#